data_AF-A0A964MXV3-F1
#
_entry.id   AF-A0A964MXV3-F1
#
_cell.length_a   1.000
_cell.length_b   1.000
_cell.length_c   1.000
_cell.angle_alpha   90.00
_cell.angle_beta   90.00
_cell.angle_gamma   90.00
#
_symmetry.space_group_name_H-M   'P 1'
#
loop_
_entity.id
_entity.type
_entity.pdbx_description
1 polymer ?
#
loop_
_entity_poly.entity_id
_entity_poly.type
_entity_poly.pdbx_seq_one_letter_code
_entity_poly.pdbx_strand_id
1 'polypeptide(L)'
;MGNLVSWARSPWGDSVLTHISWDLFWASLIGGLLFLVAHGGYMLFSQHHKRDSSEVDRMEADRKGLPANVLRHGFVARMFHWVMAFSMLTLLLTAFLPIVGVQFAWVQWHWMAGILLTASIMFHIVHATFVLDFWSIWVGPKDIPEFKAEMMREVGIDAPGPKPGKYPLGNRLYHLAVVVAGLSVIVTGILMMWRVRTGLVERNPYMLTDSTWGITYVVHGLMGVGFVGLVIAHIYFALRPEKLWVTKSMIFGTITRRQYLEHHDPDRWVAESKSGSNVG
;
A
#
# COMPACT_ATOMS: atom_id res chain seq x y z
N MET A 1 -10.17 21.38 -22.10
CA MET A 1 -9.59 20.13 -21.55
C MET A 1 -8.26 20.49 -20.91
N GLY A 2 -8.09 20.27 -19.61
CA GLY A 2 -6.87 20.67 -18.89
C GLY A 2 -5.65 19.88 -19.38
N ASN A 3 -4.50 20.55 -19.47
CA ASN A 3 -3.24 19.88 -19.84
C ASN A 3 -2.85 18.89 -18.73
N LEU A 4 -2.52 17.65 -19.08
CA LEU A 4 -2.08 16.63 -18.10
C LEU A 4 -0.66 16.86 -17.58
N VAL A 5 0.15 17.60 -18.35
CA VAL A 5 1.54 17.90 -18.07
C VAL A 5 1.83 19.37 -18.32
N SER A 6 2.83 19.90 -17.64
CA SER A 6 3.27 21.29 -17.70
C SER A 6 4.58 21.41 -18.48
N TRP A 7 4.61 22.38 -19.39
CA TRP A 7 5.75 22.70 -20.24
C TRP A 7 6.27 24.10 -19.92
N ALA A 8 7.58 24.30 -20.05
CA ALA A 8 8.23 25.60 -19.95
C ALA A 8 9.17 25.81 -21.15
N ARG A 9 9.62 27.06 -21.34
CA ARG A 9 10.66 27.37 -22.32
C ARG A 9 12.02 27.37 -21.63
N SER A 10 12.97 26.66 -22.22
CA SER A 10 14.38 26.72 -21.81
C SER A 10 14.97 28.10 -22.16
N PRO A 11 16.14 28.48 -21.59
CA PRO A 11 16.86 29.69 -21.99
C PRO A 11 17.21 29.76 -23.48
N TRP A 12 17.20 28.62 -24.18
CA TRP A 12 17.49 28.49 -25.61
C TRP A 12 16.23 28.48 -26.48
N GLY A 13 15.04 28.62 -25.88
CA GLY A 13 13.76 28.65 -26.59
C GLY A 13 13.10 27.29 -26.78
N ASP A 14 13.73 26.20 -26.36
CA ASP A 14 13.17 24.85 -26.48
C ASP A 14 12.00 24.62 -25.52
N SER A 15 11.04 23.80 -25.93
CA SER A 15 9.94 23.38 -25.06
C SER A 15 10.38 22.21 -24.21
N VAL A 16 10.41 22.39 -22.88
CA VAL A 16 10.86 21.38 -21.92
C VAL A 16 9.73 21.00 -20.96
N LEU A 17 9.63 19.70 -20.69
CA LEU A 17 8.66 19.14 -19.75
C LEU A 17 9.12 19.43 -18.32
N THR A 18 8.22 19.84 -17.44
CA THR A 18 8.59 20.29 -16.08
C THR A 18 7.98 19.47 -14.97
N HIS A 19 6.67 19.21 -15.02
CA HIS A 19 5.96 18.40 -14.04
C HIS A 19 4.58 17.99 -14.59
N ILE A 20 3.87 17.15 -13.84
CA ILE A 20 2.45 16.86 -14.10
C ILE A 20 1.56 18.05 -13.72
N SER A 21 0.37 18.18 -14.30
CA SER A 21 -0.57 19.19 -13.81
C SER A 21 -0.99 18.92 -12.37
N TRP A 22 -1.03 19.99 -11.56
CA TRP A 22 -1.54 19.92 -10.19
C TRP A 22 -3.06 19.65 -10.14
N ASP A 23 -3.78 19.80 -11.25
CA ASP A 23 -5.15 19.33 -11.38
C ASP A 23 -5.25 17.82 -11.14
N LEU A 24 -4.20 17.05 -11.46
CA LEU A 24 -4.16 15.61 -11.18
C LEU A 24 -4.10 15.31 -9.69
N PHE A 25 -3.41 16.16 -8.90
CA PHE A 25 -3.43 16.04 -7.44
C PHE A 25 -4.85 16.24 -6.90
N TRP A 26 -5.54 17.30 -7.34
CA TRP A 26 -6.93 17.55 -6.95
C TRP A 26 -7.87 16.44 -7.43
N ALA A 27 -7.70 15.95 -8.66
CA ALA A 27 -8.47 14.84 -9.19
C ALA A 27 -8.27 13.56 -8.36
N SER A 28 -7.04 13.26 -7.93
CA SER A 28 -6.74 12.11 -7.06
C SER A 28 -7.35 12.29 -5.67
N LEU A 29 -7.27 13.48 -5.08
CA LEU A 29 -7.85 13.79 -3.77
C LEU A 29 -9.38 13.68 -3.79
N ILE A 30 -10.02 14.34 -4.76
CA ILE A 30 -11.47 14.32 -4.95
C ILE A 30 -11.94 12.90 -5.31
N GLY A 31 -11.25 12.24 -6.23
CA GLY A 31 -11.55 10.86 -6.62
C GLY A 31 -11.44 9.89 -5.45
N GLY A 32 -10.40 10.04 -4.62
CA GLY A 32 -10.25 9.30 -3.37
C GLY A 32 -11.42 9.54 -2.41
N LEU A 33 -11.81 10.79 -2.19
CA LEU A 33 -12.95 11.14 -1.34
C LEU A 33 -14.28 10.61 -1.88
N LEU A 34 -14.54 10.75 -3.18
CA LEU A 34 -15.72 10.21 -3.85
C LEU A 34 -15.76 8.68 -3.73
N PHE A 35 -14.61 8.02 -3.89
CA PHE A 35 -14.49 6.58 -3.64
C PHE A 35 -14.86 6.24 -2.19
N LEU A 36 -14.39 7.00 -1.19
CA LEU A 36 -14.76 6.78 0.22
C LEU A 36 -16.26 6.90 0.45
N VAL A 37 -16.89 7.92 -0.14
CA VAL A 37 -18.33 8.17 -0.01
C VAL A 37 -19.13 7.07 -0.71
N ALA A 38 -18.78 6.73 -1.95
CA ALA A 38 -19.46 5.70 -2.73
C ALA A 38 -19.30 4.32 -2.08
N HIS A 39 -18.07 3.95 -1.70
CA HIS A 39 -17.80 2.67 -1.05
C HIS A 39 -18.44 2.62 0.35
N GLY A 40 -18.34 3.68 1.15
CA GLY A 40 -18.99 3.76 2.46
C GLY A 40 -20.51 3.65 2.37
N GLY A 41 -21.12 4.35 1.40
CA GLY A 41 -22.54 4.24 1.10
C GLY A 41 -22.94 2.83 0.68
N TYR A 42 -22.21 2.22 -0.25
CA TYR A 42 -22.43 0.82 -0.66
C TYR A 42 -22.41 -0.14 0.55
N MET A 43 -21.44 0.02 1.45
CA MET A 43 -21.32 -0.83 2.63
C MET A 43 -22.51 -0.71 3.59
N LEU A 44 -23.14 0.46 3.72
CA LEU A 44 -24.34 0.62 4.56
C LEU A 44 -25.54 -0.21 4.05
N PHE A 45 -25.59 -0.48 2.75
CA PHE A 45 -26.68 -1.22 2.12
C PHE A 45 -26.30 -2.66 1.74
N SER A 46 -25.02 -3.03 1.85
CA SER A 46 -24.55 -4.37 1.52
C SER A 46 -24.73 -5.34 2.70
N GLN A 47 -25.34 -6.49 2.42
CA GLN A 47 -25.44 -7.62 3.34
C GLN A 47 -24.02 -8.18 3.53
N HIS A 48 -23.40 -7.88 4.67
CA HIS A 48 -22.05 -8.34 4.97
C HIS A 48 -22.06 -9.85 5.19
N HIS A 49 -21.54 -10.61 4.22
CA HIS A 49 -21.44 -12.07 4.33
C HIS A 49 -20.25 -12.45 5.21
N LYS A 50 -20.46 -12.38 6.52
CA LYS A 50 -19.62 -13.07 7.51
C LYS A 50 -19.90 -14.57 7.45
N ARG A 51 -18.94 -15.37 7.90
CA ARG A 51 -19.18 -16.80 8.12
C ARG A 51 -20.34 -16.95 9.09
N ASP A 52 -21.26 -17.87 8.81
CA ASP A 52 -22.38 -18.10 9.71
C ASP A 52 -21.84 -18.47 11.10
N SER A 53 -22.43 -17.91 12.16
CA SER A 53 -21.92 -18.10 13.52
C SER A 53 -21.92 -19.57 13.91
N SER A 54 -22.91 -20.36 13.47
CA SER A 54 -22.96 -21.79 13.73
C SER A 54 -21.83 -22.57 13.05
N GLU A 55 -21.42 -22.13 11.85
CA GLU A 55 -20.26 -22.71 11.15
C GLU A 55 -18.96 -22.39 11.91
N VAL A 56 -18.79 -21.15 12.38
CA VAL A 56 -17.62 -20.74 13.17
C VAL A 56 -17.55 -21.50 14.49
N ASP A 57 -18.67 -21.68 15.18
CA ASP A 57 -18.73 -22.40 16.46
C ASP A 57 -18.33 -23.87 16.30
N ARG A 58 -18.80 -24.51 15.21
CA ARG A 58 -18.38 -25.87 14.84
C ARG A 58 -16.88 -25.94 14.57
N MET A 59 -16.33 -25.00 13.80
CA MET A 59 -14.89 -24.95 13.52
C MET A 59 -14.06 -24.73 14.79
N GLU A 60 -14.52 -23.92 15.74
CA GLU A 60 -13.88 -23.76 17.04
C GLU A 60 -13.90 -25.04 17.88
N ALA A 61 -15.01 -25.79 17.83
CA ALA A 61 -15.16 -27.08 18.51
C ALA A 61 -14.27 -28.17 17.92
N ASP A 62 -14.12 -28.20 16.59
CA ASP A 62 -13.32 -29.18 15.86
C ASP A 62 -11.82 -28.88 15.99
N ARG A 63 -11.43 -27.60 16.04
CA ARG A 63 -10.02 -27.16 16.02
C ARG A 63 -9.52 -26.68 17.40
N LYS A 64 -9.73 -27.49 18.45
CA LYS A 64 -9.28 -27.19 19.83
C LYS A 64 -7.77 -26.97 19.98
N GLY A 65 -6.95 -27.48 19.05
CA GLY A 65 -5.50 -27.30 19.05
C GLY A 65 -5.01 -25.90 18.66
N LEU A 66 -5.89 -25.03 18.15
CA LEU A 66 -5.54 -23.65 17.81
C LEU A 66 -5.38 -22.78 19.07
N PRO A 67 -4.36 -21.91 19.12
CA PRO A 67 -4.19 -20.98 20.24
C PRO A 67 -5.37 -19.99 20.32
N ALA A 68 -5.67 -19.51 21.53
CA ALA A 68 -6.72 -18.49 21.74
C ALA A 68 -6.45 -17.20 20.96
N ASN A 69 -5.17 -16.84 20.83
CA ASN A 69 -4.69 -15.74 19.99
C ASN A 69 -3.69 -16.27 18.96
N VAL A 70 -3.94 -16.00 17.69
CA VAL A 70 -3.07 -16.35 16.58
C VAL A 70 -2.14 -15.17 16.28
N LEU A 71 -0.84 -15.43 16.18
CA LEU A 71 0.13 -14.44 15.74
C LEU A 71 -0.06 -14.16 14.25
N ARG A 72 -0.50 -12.94 13.91
CA ARG A 72 -0.67 -12.51 12.52
C ARG A 72 0.57 -11.76 12.01
N HIS A 73 1.09 -10.86 12.84
CA HIS A 73 2.24 -10.01 12.53
C HIS A 73 3.26 -10.02 13.68
N GLY A 74 4.45 -10.55 13.41
CA GLY A 74 5.60 -10.48 14.33
C GLY A 74 6.01 -9.03 14.63
N PHE A 75 6.80 -8.82 15.68
CA PHE A 75 7.23 -7.48 16.09
C PHE A 75 8.01 -6.75 14.99
N VAL A 76 8.99 -7.41 14.36
CA VAL A 76 9.80 -6.82 13.28
C VAL A 76 8.92 -6.40 12.11
N ALA A 77 7.96 -7.24 11.69
CA ALA A 77 7.03 -6.92 10.62
C ALA A 77 6.17 -5.68 10.94
N ARG A 78 5.73 -5.54 12.20
CA ARG A 78 4.98 -4.35 12.65
C ARG A 78 5.83 -3.10 12.63
N MET A 79 7.01 -3.14 13.24
CA MET A 79 7.93 -2.00 13.26
C MET A 79 8.28 -1.54 11.85
N PHE A 80 8.59 -2.51 10.98
CA PHE A 80 8.91 -2.27 9.59
C PHE A 80 7.80 -1.52 8.84
N HIS A 81 6.56 -1.97 8.97
CA HIS A 81 5.40 -1.27 8.42
C HIS A 81 5.26 0.15 8.95
N TRP A 82 5.36 0.36 10.27
CA TRP A 82 5.20 1.70 10.85
C TRP A 82 6.28 2.66 10.38
N VAL A 83 7.54 2.22 10.26
CA VAL A 83 8.63 3.02 9.67
C VAL A 83 8.29 3.42 8.23
N MET A 84 7.84 2.48 7.40
CA MET A 84 7.42 2.79 6.02
C MET A 84 6.21 3.74 5.99
N ALA A 85 5.22 3.54 6.87
CA ALA A 85 4.03 4.37 6.95
C ALA A 85 4.37 5.82 7.31
N PHE A 86 5.20 6.04 8.34
CA PHE A 86 5.65 7.39 8.71
C PHE A 86 6.49 8.03 7.62
N SER A 87 7.35 7.27 6.94
CA SER A 87 8.14 7.77 5.81
C SER A 87 7.24 8.19 4.65
N MET A 88 6.26 7.35 4.28
CA MET A 88 5.28 7.63 3.23
C MET A 88 4.43 8.86 3.55
N LEU A 89 3.90 8.96 4.77
CA LEU A 89 3.12 10.13 5.18
C LEU A 89 3.97 11.41 5.14
N THR A 90 5.23 11.34 5.59
CA THR A 90 6.15 12.48 5.51
C THR A 90 6.40 12.89 4.06
N LEU A 91 6.66 11.93 3.16
CA LEU A 91 6.87 12.18 1.73
C LEU A 91 5.65 12.85 1.08
N LEU A 92 4.44 12.34 1.35
CA LEU A 92 3.20 12.93 0.82
C LEU A 92 2.96 14.33 1.36
N LEU A 93 3.08 14.53 2.68
CA LEU A 93 2.89 15.86 3.29
C LEU A 93 3.92 16.86 2.76
N THR A 94 5.19 16.49 2.70
CA THR A 94 6.26 17.38 2.20
C THR A 94 6.16 17.67 0.71
N ALA A 95 5.63 16.74 -0.10
CA ALA A 95 5.40 16.97 -1.52
C ALA A 95 4.19 17.89 -1.79
N PHE A 96 3.09 17.71 -1.05
CA PHE A 96 1.79 18.29 -1.43
C PHE A 96 1.34 19.47 -0.55
N LEU A 97 1.80 19.61 0.70
CA LEU A 97 1.48 20.79 1.52
C LEU A 97 1.91 22.12 0.87
N PRO A 98 3.10 22.21 0.22
CA PRO A 98 3.49 23.42 -0.51
C PRO A 98 2.54 23.75 -1.68
N ILE A 99 1.96 22.73 -2.32
CA ILE A 99 1.04 22.89 -3.46
C ILE A 99 -0.30 23.49 -3.02
N VAL A 100 -0.75 23.20 -1.80
CA VAL A 100 -1.97 23.79 -1.21
C VAL A 100 -1.70 25.10 -0.46
N GLY A 101 -0.48 25.66 -0.56
CA GLY A 101 -0.11 26.98 -0.03
C GLY A 101 0.61 26.99 1.32
N VAL A 102 0.89 25.83 1.92
CA VAL A 102 1.62 25.74 3.20
C VAL A 102 3.12 25.72 2.93
N GLN A 103 3.79 26.86 3.15
CA GLN A 103 5.23 27.02 2.90
C GLN A 103 6.07 26.67 4.13
N PHE A 104 7.06 25.78 3.94
CA PHE A 104 8.05 25.40 4.96
C PHE A 104 9.29 24.79 4.29
N ALA A 105 10.34 24.53 5.05
CA ALA A 105 11.58 23.90 4.57
C ALA A 105 11.41 22.38 4.29
N TRP A 106 10.50 22.03 3.38
CA TRP A 106 10.04 20.66 3.14
C TRP A 106 11.09 19.77 2.48
N VAL A 107 11.96 20.35 1.64
CA VAL A 107 12.93 19.59 0.81
C VAL A 107 13.82 18.70 1.66
N GLN A 108 14.34 19.22 2.79
CA GLN A 108 15.22 18.45 3.68
C GLN A 108 14.53 17.19 4.21
N TRP A 109 13.32 17.36 4.73
CA TRP A 109 12.52 16.25 5.27
C TRP A 109 12.09 15.28 4.18
N HIS A 110 11.80 15.77 2.98
CA HIS A 110 11.36 14.94 1.86
C HIS A 110 12.44 13.94 1.45
N TRP A 111 13.66 14.41 1.17
CA TRP A 111 14.72 13.48 0.73
C TRP A 111 15.19 12.57 1.85
N MET A 112 15.20 13.02 3.11
CA MET A 112 15.54 12.16 4.26
C MET A 112 14.52 11.03 4.44
N ALA A 113 13.22 11.35 4.38
CA ALA A 113 12.16 10.35 4.40
C ALA A 113 12.22 9.43 3.17
N GLY A 114 12.61 9.96 2.01
CA GLY A 114 12.86 9.20 0.79
C GLY A 114 13.94 8.13 0.98
N ILE A 115 15.09 8.49 1.53
CA ILE A 115 16.18 7.55 1.83
C ILE A 115 15.71 6.49 2.83
N LEU A 116 15.02 6.89 3.90
CA LEU A 116 14.50 5.96 4.90
C LEU A 116 13.52 4.96 4.28
N LEU A 117 12.61 5.42 3.43
CA LEU A 117 11.67 4.56 2.70
C LEU A 117 12.43 3.63 1.73
N THR A 118 13.39 4.15 0.96
CA THR A 118 14.22 3.35 0.05
C THR A 118 14.96 2.24 0.80
N ALA A 119 15.66 2.57 1.88
CA ALA A 119 16.38 1.59 2.69
C ALA A 119 15.43 0.52 3.25
N SER A 120 14.25 0.95 3.71
CA SER A 120 13.20 0.04 4.20
C SER A 120 12.74 -0.91 3.09
N ILE A 121 12.43 -0.40 1.90
CA ILE A 121 11.97 -1.23 0.77
C ILE A 121 13.08 -2.19 0.31
N MET A 122 14.35 -1.77 0.29
CA MET A 122 15.46 -2.66 -0.03
C MET A 122 15.56 -3.82 0.98
N PHE A 123 15.47 -3.51 2.28
CA PHE A 123 15.37 -4.54 3.30
C PHE A 123 14.17 -5.47 3.08
N HIS A 124 13.01 -4.91 2.74
CA HIS A 124 11.80 -5.70 2.46
C HIS A 124 12.01 -6.68 1.32
N ILE A 125 12.59 -6.24 0.21
CA ILE A 125 12.84 -7.07 -0.97
C ILE A 125 13.78 -8.21 -0.59
N VAL A 126 14.92 -7.92 0.06
CA VAL A 126 15.88 -8.94 0.51
C VAL A 126 15.21 -9.95 1.44
N HIS A 127 14.52 -9.46 2.48
CA HIS A 127 13.84 -10.33 3.44
C HIS A 127 12.73 -11.17 2.77
N ALA A 128 11.96 -10.58 1.85
CA ALA A 128 10.90 -11.29 1.13
C ALA A 128 11.47 -12.37 0.21
N THR A 129 12.59 -12.11 -0.46
CA THR A 129 13.22 -13.06 -1.38
C THR A 129 13.89 -14.24 -0.66
N PHE A 130 14.53 -14.01 0.49
CA PHE A 130 15.35 -15.03 1.14
C PHE A 130 14.73 -15.67 2.39
N VAL A 131 13.75 -15.02 3.03
CA VAL A 131 13.17 -15.49 4.31
C VAL A 131 11.69 -15.84 4.18
N LEU A 132 10.95 -15.12 3.34
CA LEU A 132 9.52 -15.34 3.14
C LEU A 132 9.23 -16.07 1.82
N ASP A 133 7.97 -16.43 1.61
CA ASP A 133 7.50 -16.95 0.32
C ASP A 133 7.22 -15.79 -0.66
N PHE A 134 8.28 -15.34 -1.33
CA PHE A 134 8.22 -14.29 -2.36
C PHE A 134 7.17 -14.54 -3.44
N TRP A 135 6.93 -15.81 -3.79
CA TRP A 135 6.04 -16.20 -4.89
C TRP A 135 4.56 -16.14 -4.51
N SER A 136 4.24 -16.17 -3.21
CA SER A 136 2.86 -16.15 -2.71
C SER A 136 2.11 -14.84 -3.00
N ILE A 137 2.82 -13.71 -3.12
CA ILE A 137 2.20 -12.39 -3.26
C ILE A 137 1.87 -12.03 -4.71
N TRP A 138 2.50 -12.70 -5.68
CA TRP A 138 2.31 -12.40 -7.09
C TRP A 138 0.96 -12.92 -7.58
N VAL A 139 0.19 -12.02 -8.19
CA VAL A 139 -1.08 -12.34 -8.83
C VAL A 139 -0.80 -13.00 -10.17
N GLY A 140 -1.41 -14.17 -10.41
CA GLY A 140 -1.28 -14.90 -11.66
C GLY A 140 -2.57 -15.60 -12.08
N PRO A 141 -2.54 -16.39 -13.16
CA PRO A 141 -3.73 -17.08 -13.68
C PRO A 141 -4.41 -18.01 -12.66
N LYS A 142 -3.65 -18.55 -11.70
CA LYS A 142 -4.16 -19.37 -10.58
C LYS A 142 -5.17 -18.65 -9.70
N ASP A 143 -5.16 -17.31 -9.70
CA ASP A 143 -6.01 -16.48 -8.84
C ASP A 143 -7.33 -16.09 -9.52
N ILE A 144 -7.53 -16.40 -10.80
CA ILE A 144 -8.76 -16.08 -11.54
C ILE A 144 -10.04 -16.62 -10.86
N PRO A 145 -10.08 -17.86 -10.34
CA PRO A 145 -11.24 -18.36 -9.63
C PRO A 145 -11.53 -17.60 -8.32
N GLU A 146 -10.48 -17.22 -7.58
CA GLU A 146 -10.60 -16.40 -6.36
C GLU A 146 -11.09 -14.99 -6.70
N PHE A 147 -10.54 -14.37 -7.74
CA PHE A 147 -10.97 -13.08 -8.26
C PHE A 147 -12.45 -13.07 -8.62
N LYS A 148 -12.89 -14.07 -9.41
CA LYS A 148 -14.29 -14.19 -9.81
C LYS A 148 -15.20 -14.35 -8.59
N ALA A 149 -14.83 -15.18 -7.63
CA ALA A 149 -15.61 -15.38 -6.42
C ALA A 149 -15.65 -14.12 -5.53
N GLU A 150 -14.53 -13.41 -5.38
CA GLU A 150 -14.46 -12.17 -4.61
C GLU A 150 -15.27 -11.06 -5.26
N MET A 151 -15.16 -10.86 -6.59
CA MET A 151 -16.00 -9.91 -7.33
C MET A 151 -17.50 -10.24 -7.24
N MET A 152 -17.87 -11.51 -7.36
CA MET A 152 -19.28 -11.91 -7.23
C MET A 152 -19.81 -11.63 -5.82
N ARG A 153 -19.02 -11.90 -4.77
CA ARG A 153 -19.37 -11.54 -3.39
C ARG A 153 -19.45 -10.03 -3.18
N GLU A 154 -18.57 -9.25 -3.81
CA GLU A 154 -18.60 -7.79 -3.78
C GLU A 154 -19.84 -7.18 -4.47
N VAL A 155 -20.48 -7.89 -5.39
CA VAL A 155 -21.77 -7.45 -5.99
C VAL A 155 -22.99 -8.09 -5.32
N GLY A 156 -22.80 -8.75 -4.17
CA GLY A 156 -23.87 -9.36 -3.38
C GLY A 156 -24.35 -10.72 -3.87
N ILE A 157 -23.64 -11.36 -4.81
CA ILE A 157 -23.93 -12.72 -5.27
C ILE A 157 -23.16 -13.70 -4.40
N ASP A 158 -23.88 -14.61 -3.73
CA ASP A 158 -23.24 -15.68 -2.98
C ASP A 158 -22.53 -16.64 -3.95
N ALA A 159 -21.20 -16.51 -4.01
CA ALA A 159 -20.35 -17.27 -4.90
C ALA A 159 -19.73 -18.46 -4.16
N PRO A 160 -19.97 -19.71 -4.60
CA PRO A 160 -19.21 -20.85 -4.12
C PRO A 160 -17.75 -20.65 -4.51
N GLY A 161 -16.85 -20.75 -3.55
CA GLY A 161 -15.44 -20.51 -3.78
C GLY A 161 -14.66 -20.49 -2.47
N PRO A 162 -13.37 -20.81 -2.52
CA PRO A 162 -12.56 -20.87 -1.32
C PRO A 162 -12.46 -19.48 -0.67
N LYS A 163 -12.35 -19.45 0.65
CA LYS A 163 -12.10 -18.20 1.38
C LYS A 163 -10.64 -17.78 1.21
N PRO A 164 -10.33 -16.49 1.40
CA PRO A 164 -8.96 -16.03 1.24
C PRO A 164 -8.03 -16.69 2.27
N GLY A 165 -6.79 -16.93 1.86
CA GLY A 165 -5.69 -17.29 2.76
C GLY A 165 -5.28 -16.12 3.65
N LYS A 166 -4.01 -16.02 4.03
CA LYS A 166 -3.53 -14.92 4.91
C LYS A 166 -3.79 -13.52 4.30
N TYR A 167 -3.62 -13.40 2.99
CA TYR A 167 -3.82 -12.17 2.22
C TYR A 167 -4.85 -12.40 1.09
N PRO A 168 -6.00 -11.73 1.12
CA PRO A 168 -6.96 -11.73 0.02
C PRO A 168 -6.35 -11.19 -1.28
N LEU A 169 -6.96 -11.51 -2.42
CA LEU A 169 -6.49 -11.04 -3.71
C LEU A 169 -6.47 -9.51 -3.82
N GLY A 170 -7.47 -8.81 -3.26
CA GLY A 170 -7.45 -7.34 -3.19
C GLY A 170 -6.18 -6.78 -2.55
N ASN A 171 -5.66 -7.42 -1.50
CA ASN A 171 -4.40 -7.01 -0.86
C ASN A 171 -3.19 -7.27 -1.75
N ARG A 172 -3.20 -8.35 -2.54
CA ARG A 172 -2.11 -8.69 -3.48
C ARG A 172 -2.09 -7.73 -4.67
N LEU A 173 -3.25 -7.37 -5.20
CA LEU A 173 -3.40 -6.36 -6.24
C LEU A 173 -2.96 -4.97 -5.75
N TYR A 174 -3.37 -4.59 -4.53
CA TYR A 174 -2.89 -3.36 -3.89
C TYR A 174 -1.37 -3.36 -3.74
N HIS A 175 -0.78 -4.47 -3.26
CA HIS A 175 0.65 -4.61 -3.15
C HIS A 175 1.35 -4.47 -4.51
N LEU A 176 0.84 -5.08 -5.57
CA LEU A 176 1.38 -4.93 -6.93
C LEU A 176 1.37 -3.47 -7.38
N ALA A 177 0.27 -2.75 -7.16
CA ALA A 177 0.18 -1.32 -7.49
C ALA A 177 1.22 -0.50 -6.71
N VAL A 178 1.39 -0.78 -5.41
CA VAL A 178 2.39 -0.13 -4.54
C VAL A 178 3.82 -0.48 -4.97
N VAL A 179 4.10 -1.70 -5.42
CA VAL A 179 5.42 -2.10 -5.93
C VAL A 179 5.77 -1.29 -7.18
N VAL A 180 4.87 -1.24 -8.16
CA VAL A 180 5.11 -0.50 -9.41
C VAL A 180 5.32 0.99 -9.12
N ALA A 181 4.36 1.62 -8.43
CA ALA A 181 4.45 3.04 -8.11
C ALA A 181 5.66 3.33 -7.21
N GLY A 182 5.92 2.49 -6.21
CA GLY A 182 6.98 2.61 -5.22
C GLY A 182 8.37 2.55 -5.83
N LEU A 183 8.62 1.55 -6.68
CA LEU A 183 9.91 1.44 -7.38
C LEU A 183 10.11 2.61 -8.35
N SER A 184 9.06 3.05 -9.05
CA SER A 184 9.14 4.23 -9.93
C SER A 184 9.48 5.52 -9.17
N VAL A 185 8.84 5.80 -8.02
CA VAL A 185 9.20 6.99 -7.20
C VAL A 185 10.57 6.87 -6.57
N ILE A 186 11.02 5.66 -6.18
CA ILE A 186 12.37 5.45 -5.63
C ILE A 186 13.41 5.77 -6.69
N VAL A 187 13.31 5.18 -7.89
CA VAL A 187 14.30 5.39 -8.95
C VAL A 187 14.37 6.86 -9.33
N THR A 188 13.23 7.49 -9.59
CA THR A 188 13.18 8.92 -9.94
C THR A 188 13.61 9.82 -8.78
N GLY A 189 13.26 9.50 -7.54
CA GLY A 189 13.66 10.26 -6.35
C GLY A 189 15.15 10.20 -6.08
N ILE A 190 15.78 9.03 -6.26
CA ILE A 190 17.25 8.87 -6.20
C ILE A 190 17.91 9.74 -7.27
N LEU A 191 17.44 9.72 -8.52
CA LEU A 191 17.97 10.60 -9.57
C LEU A 191 17.84 12.08 -9.18
N MET A 192 16.71 12.47 -8.59
CA MET A 192 16.46 13.85 -8.16
C MET A 192 17.37 14.32 -7.01
N MET A 193 18.09 13.43 -6.32
CA MET A 193 19.08 13.83 -5.30
C MET A 193 20.17 14.76 -5.85
N TRP A 194 20.54 14.62 -7.14
CA TRP A 194 21.51 15.50 -7.80
C TRP A 194 20.97 16.90 -8.14
N ARG A 195 19.65 17.13 -8.00
CA ARG A 195 19.03 18.45 -8.25
C ARG A 195 19.07 19.36 -7.02
N VAL A 196 19.22 18.79 -5.84
CA VAL A 196 19.15 19.48 -4.55
C VAL A 196 20.46 19.34 -3.77
N ARG A 197 20.70 20.21 -2.79
CA ARG A 197 21.85 20.11 -1.89
C ARG A 197 21.45 19.24 -0.69
N THR A 198 22.01 18.04 -0.59
CA THR A 198 21.65 17.04 0.44
C THR A 198 22.79 16.77 1.41
N GLY A 199 24.03 17.12 1.03
CA GLY A 199 25.25 16.76 1.78
C GLY A 199 25.76 15.34 1.50
N LEU A 200 25.02 14.53 0.73
CA LEU A 200 25.40 13.15 0.36
C LEU A 200 26.03 13.07 -1.03
N VAL A 201 25.46 13.81 -1.99
CA VAL A 201 25.94 13.91 -3.36
C VAL A 201 26.16 15.37 -3.72
N GLU A 202 27.18 15.63 -4.55
CA GLU A 202 27.38 16.97 -5.10
C GLU A 202 26.25 17.29 -6.09
N ARG A 203 25.67 18.49 -5.97
CA ARG A 203 24.58 18.93 -6.83
C ARG A 203 25.08 19.08 -8.26
N ASN A 204 24.62 18.21 -9.17
CA ASN A 204 24.93 18.26 -10.59
C ASN A 204 23.63 18.30 -11.43
N PRO A 205 23.09 19.49 -11.72
CA PRO A 205 21.88 19.64 -12.54
C PRO A 205 22.05 19.21 -14.00
N TYR A 206 23.29 19.06 -14.49
CA TYR A 206 23.63 18.74 -15.88
C TYR A 206 23.90 17.26 -16.12
N MET A 207 23.69 16.40 -15.11
CA MET A 207 23.88 14.95 -15.23
C MET A 207 22.97 14.31 -16.29
N LEU A 208 21.79 14.89 -16.52
CA LEU A 208 20.81 14.42 -17.50
C LEU A 208 20.38 15.58 -18.41
N THR A 209 19.88 15.23 -19.60
CA THR A 209 19.29 16.21 -20.52
C THR A 209 17.99 16.80 -19.95
N ASP A 210 17.60 17.99 -20.41
CA ASP A 210 16.33 18.64 -20.00
C ASP A 210 15.11 17.74 -20.22
N SER A 211 15.08 17.01 -21.34
CA SER A 211 14.01 16.04 -21.65
C SER A 211 13.97 14.90 -20.63
N THR A 212 15.12 14.31 -20.31
CA THR A 212 15.21 13.23 -19.31
C THR A 212 14.82 13.70 -17.91
N TRP A 213 15.22 14.92 -17.53
CA TRP A 213 14.76 15.53 -16.28
C TRP A 213 13.25 15.73 -16.26
N GLY A 214 12.67 16.25 -17.35
CA GLY A 214 11.24 16.42 -17.49
C GLY A 214 10.46 15.12 -17.32
N ILE A 215 10.92 14.02 -17.95
CA ILE A 215 10.33 12.69 -17.76
C ILE A 215 10.48 12.25 -16.30
N THR A 216 11.65 12.45 -15.68
CA THR A 216 11.89 12.10 -14.27
C THR A 216 10.89 12.78 -13.35
N TYR A 217 10.66 14.09 -13.52
CA TYR A 217 9.69 14.84 -12.71
C TYR A 217 8.24 14.41 -12.96
N VAL A 218 7.88 14.14 -14.22
CA VAL A 218 6.54 13.68 -14.56
C VAL A 218 6.26 12.31 -13.98
N VAL A 219 7.18 11.35 -14.11
CA VAL A 219 7.02 10.01 -13.52
C VAL A 219 6.98 10.10 -12.00
N HIS A 220 7.88 10.86 -11.37
CA HIS A 220 7.89 11.02 -9.92
C HIS A 220 6.58 11.65 -9.42
N GLY A 221 6.15 12.74 -10.05
CA GLY A 221 4.91 13.45 -9.70
C GLY A 221 3.67 12.60 -9.93
N LEU A 222 3.57 11.89 -11.06
CA LEU A 222 2.44 11.02 -11.39
C LEU A 222 2.29 9.89 -10.36
N MET A 223 3.38 9.22 -10.04
CA MET A 223 3.36 8.12 -9.06
C MET A 223 3.13 8.65 -7.64
N GLY A 224 3.67 9.82 -7.29
CA GLY A 224 3.38 10.51 -6.03
C GLY A 224 1.89 10.85 -5.87
N VAL A 225 1.25 11.36 -6.92
CA VAL A 225 -0.21 11.61 -6.95
C VAL A 225 -1.01 10.31 -6.89
N GLY A 226 -0.54 9.25 -7.54
CA GLY A 226 -1.11 7.91 -7.40
C GLY A 226 -1.08 7.40 -5.96
N PHE A 227 0.03 7.65 -5.25
CA PHE A 227 0.16 7.31 -3.83
C PHE A 227 -0.80 8.05 -2.92
N VAL A 228 -1.23 9.27 -3.27
CA VAL A 228 -2.29 9.98 -2.51
C VAL A 228 -3.55 9.12 -2.46
N GLY A 229 -4.05 8.67 -3.61
CA GLY A 229 -5.24 7.80 -3.69
C GLY A 229 -5.03 6.45 -3.02
N LEU A 230 -3.89 5.79 -3.25
CA LEU A 230 -3.58 4.49 -2.66
C LEU A 230 -3.48 4.55 -1.13
N VAL A 231 -2.91 5.61 -0.57
CA VAL A 231 -2.78 5.80 0.89
C VAL A 231 -4.12 6.16 1.51
N ILE A 232 -4.92 7.01 0.86
CA ILE A 232 -6.30 7.30 1.30
C ILE A 232 -7.12 6.00 1.38
N ALA A 233 -7.12 5.20 0.31
CA ALA A 233 -7.84 3.93 0.27
C ALA A 233 -7.34 2.95 1.36
N HIS A 234 -6.03 2.85 1.54
CA HIS A 234 -5.42 1.99 2.56
C HIS A 234 -5.82 2.38 3.99
N ILE A 235 -5.69 3.67 4.33
CA ILE A 235 -6.07 4.19 5.65
C ILE A 235 -7.56 4.01 5.87
N TYR A 236 -8.40 4.33 4.89
CA TYR A 236 -9.83 4.11 4.98
C TYR A 236 -10.16 2.65 5.28
N PHE A 237 -9.64 1.72 4.48
CA PHE A 237 -9.90 0.30 4.66
C PHE A 237 -9.39 -0.25 6.00
N ALA A 238 -8.32 0.32 6.55
CA ALA A 238 -7.80 0.01 7.87
C ALA A 238 -8.70 0.57 9.00
N LEU A 239 -9.31 1.74 8.82
CA LEU A 239 -10.14 2.38 9.85
C LEU A 239 -11.59 1.89 9.88
N ARG A 240 -12.01 1.05 8.92
CA ARG A 240 -13.37 0.51 8.89
C ARG A 240 -13.70 -0.29 10.16
N PRO A 241 -14.87 -0.05 10.81
CA PRO A 241 -15.27 -0.70 12.06
C PRO A 241 -15.14 -2.23 12.03
N GLU A 242 -15.59 -2.86 10.95
CA GLU A 242 -15.58 -4.30 10.74
C GLU A 242 -14.18 -4.88 10.47
N LYS A 243 -13.21 -4.03 10.13
CA LYS A 243 -11.79 -4.39 9.91
C LYS A 243 -10.86 -3.92 11.03
N LEU A 244 -11.36 -3.23 12.07
CA LEU A 244 -10.53 -2.73 13.17
C LEU A 244 -9.73 -3.83 13.87
N TRP A 245 -10.19 -5.09 13.85
CA TRP A 245 -9.42 -6.21 14.39
C TRP A 245 -8.11 -6.44 13.62
N VAL A 246 -8.09 -6.21 12.30
CA VAL A 246 -6.88 -6.25 11.48
C VAL A 246 -5.94 -5.11 11.87
N THR A 247 -6.47 -3.90 12.03
CA THR A 247 -5.66 -2.73 12.42
C THR A 247 -5.08 -2.89 13.83
N LYS A 248 -5.87 -3.42 14.77
CA LYS A 248 -5.39 -3.80 16.11
C LYS A 248 -4.28 -4.84 16.01
N SER A 249 -4.39 -5.81 15.10
CA SER A 249 -3.31 -6.78 14.88
C SER A 249 -2.02 -6.14 14.35
N MET A 250 -2.10 -4.98 13.69
CA MET A 250 -0.91 -4.25 13.26
C MET A 250 -0.24 -3.47 14.39
N ILE A 251 -0.98 -3.22 15.47
CA ILE A 251 -0.47 -2.59 16.69
C ILE A 251 0.01 -3.64 17.68
N PHE A 252 -0.75 -4.71 17.91
CA PHE A 252 -0.50 -5.73 18.94
C PHE A 252 0.10 -7.05 18.43
N GLY A 253 -0.04 -7.35 17.14
CA GLY A 253 0.52 -8.53 16.47
C GLY A 253 -0.42 -9.72 16.35
N THR A 254 -1.49 -9.77 17.15
CA THR A 254 -2.35 -10.96 17.28
C THR A 254 -3.80 -10.72 16.87
N ILE A 255 -4.49 -11.80 16.52
CA ILE A 255 -5.95 -11.85 16.29
C ILE A 255 -6.55 -12.99 17.11
N THR A 256 -7.83 -12.91 17.46
CA THR A 256 -8.48 -14.02 18.20
C THR A 256 -8.69 -15.22 17.30
N ARG A 257 -8.76 -16.43 17.89
CA ARG A 257 -9.10 -17.65 17.16
C ARG A 257 -10.40 -17.51 16.36
N ARG A 258 -11.43 -16.91 16.96
CA ARG A 258 -12.71 -16.64 16.28
C ARG A 258 -12.53 -15.74 15.05
N GLN A 259 -11.80 -14.64 15.17
CA GLN A 259 -11.51 -13.73 14.06
C GLN A 259 -10.75 -14.43 12.93
N TYR A 260 -9.79 -15.29 13.29
CA TYR A 260 -9.06 -16.12 12.35
C TYR A 260 -9.98 -17.08 11.57
N LEU A 261 -10.84 -17.85 12.27
CA LEU A 261 -11.76 -18.82 11.64
C LEU A 261 -12.90 -18.17 10.85
N GLU A 262 -13.35 -16.98 11.26
CA GLU A 262 -14.41 -16.23 10.59
C GLU A 262 -13.96 -15.68 9.23
N HIS A 263 -12.70 -15.24 9.13
CA HIS A 263 -12.20 -14.47 7.98
C HIS A 263 -11.19 -15.21 7.10
N HIS A 264 -10.56 -16.27 7.61
CA HIS A 264 -9.52 -17.01 6.89
C HIS A 264 -9.88 -18.47 6.74
N ASP A 265 -9.35 -19.07 5.66
CA ASP A 265 -9.35 -20.51 5.47
C ASP A 265 -8.14 -21.11 6.21
N PRO A 266 -8.35 -21.91 7.27
CA PRO A 266 -7.24 -22.49 8.04
C PRO A 266 -6.42 -23.51 7.26
N ASP A 267 -6.95 -24.06 6.18
CA ASP A 267 -6.24 -25.02 5.34
C ASP A 267 -5.32 -24.29 4.34
N ARG A 268 -5.55 -22.99 4.12
CA ARG A 268 -4.72 -22.10 3.29
C ARG A 268 -3.78 -21.22 4.10
N TRP A 269 -4.10 -20.95 5.36
CA TRP A 269 -3.21 -20.26 6.29
C TRP A 269 -3.17 -21.03 7.60
N VAL A 270 -2.24 -21.97 7.74
CA VAL A 270 -2.07 -22.76 8.96
C VAL A 270 -1.47 -21.87 10.06
N ALA A 271 -2.22 -21.67 11.14
CA ALA A 271 -1.69 -21.00 12.33
C ALA A 271 -0.78 -21.96 13.12
N GLU A 272 0.36 -21.45 13.60
CA GLU A 272 1.25 -22.21 14.46
C GLU A 272 0.48 -22.71 15.71
N SER A 273 0.47 -24.02 15.89
CA SER A 273 -0.17 -24.65 17.04
C SER A 273 0.74 -24.54 18.27
N LYS A 274 0.16 -24.50 19.47
CA LYS A 274 0.93 -24.45 20.73
C LYS A 274 1.87 -25.63 20.95
N SER A 275 1.83 -26.69 20.13
CA SER A 275 2.76 -27.83 20.26
C SER A 275 4.08 -27.68 19.51
N GLY A 276 4.34 -26.52 18.88
CA GLY A 276 5.56 -26.26 18.14
C GLY A 276 6.33 -25.05 18.66
N SER A 277 6.68 -25.02 19.95
CA SER A 277 7.80 -24.17 20.37
C SER A 277 9.08 -24.77 19.80
N ASN A 278 9.55 -24.27 18.67
CA ASN A 278 10.97 -24.25 18.32
C ASN A 278 11.23 -23.41 17.07
N VAL A 279 12.19 -22.49 17.25
CA VAL A 279 13.03 -21.80 16.26
C VAL A 279 12.52 -20.46 15.68
N GLY A 280 13.23 -19.39 16.08
CA GLY A 280 13.73 -18.36 15.14
C GLY A 280 13.01 -17.03 15.12
#